data_AF-A0A4Q2XCB9-F1
#
_entry.id   AF-A0A4Q2XCB9-F1
#
_cell.length_a   1.000
_cell.length_b   1.000
_cell.length_c   1.000
_cell.angle_alpha   90.00
_cell.angle_beta   90.00
_cell.angle_gamma   90.00
#
_symmetry.space_group_name_H-M   'P 1'
#
loop_
_entity.id
_entity.type
_entity.pdbx_description
1 polymer ?
#
loop_
_entity_poly.entity_id
_entity_poly.type
_entity_poly.pdbx_seq_one_letter_code
_entity_poly.pdbx_strand_id
1 'polypeptide(L)'
;MTSPKILSVHSISLVSIGLVVGLACGWSLGRGPDARAEKSGGQGARLEMRGGGETSSSSDGELSSSRRDKGSSLPKTDSKDLAQAVRAIFRETVKAQRIARFEKLVERAGIERMPELVSLIRENDLLGNDSGGEWSILWTNWSQRDPMAAMDFLNTFDWTGWGDLAKGEARNRTITNWAQADPEKAVRFVEGDAGFMKGDNLLVFGLVEGWANVNPEAAAAWLFKNGLAQGPEHEKIVAALRREGGQEGLEKWFFGLDPATVPDKDLTAFARSVAPDKTAAWIEQHRDETWMKNSEVVSKTALTMAQQDPQAAVQWAVKTGLGDAMHFAVYTWCEKDMGAASTWVEKNASLSNGGLEMVSVVMAHLNHKDPASAREWAAGISDEPLRDRVASMLNE
;
A
#
# COMPACT_ATOMS: atom_id res chain seq x y z
N MET A 1 10.97 50.43 -37.85
CA MET A 1 10.40 50.79 -36.54
C MET A 1 9.39 49.72 -36.16
N THR A 2 9.82 48.72 -35.41
CA THR A 2 9.02 47.55 -35.01
C THR A 2 9.18 47.40 -33.51
N SER A 3 8.11 47.65 -32.75
CA SER A 3 8.08 47.51 -31.30
C SER A 3 8.22 46.05 -30.88
N PRO A 4 8.96 45.74 -29.80
CA PRO A 4 9.01 44.38 -29.27
C PRO A 4 7.77 44.08 -28.43
N LYS A 5 7.20 42.89 -28.63
CA LYS A 5 6.14 42.31 -27.80
C LYS A 5 6.76 41.83 -26.49
N ILE A 6 6.24 42.34 -25.38
CA ILE A 6 6.54 41.86 -24.02
C ILE A 6 5.67 40.61 -23.78
N LEU A 7 6.32 39.48 -23.49
CA LEU A 7 5.66 38.24 -23.10
C LEU A 7 5.22 38.34 -21.63
N SER A 8 3.93 38.12 -21.40
CA SER A 8 3.31 38.03 -20.08
C SER A 8 3.66 36.69 -19.42
N VAL A 9 4.19 36.72 -18.20
CA VAL A 9 4.44 35.56 -17.36
C VAL A 9 3.11 35.15 -16.71
N HIS A 10 2.67 33.92 -16.95
CA HIS A 10 1.47 33.37 -16.32
C HIS A 10 1.73 33.00 -14.86
N SER A 11 0.88 33.52 -13.97
CA SER A 11 0.78 33.14 -12.56
C SER A 11 0.46 31.64 -12.44
N ILE A 12 1.28 30.91 -11.68
CA ILE A 12 1.01 29.53 -11.29
C ILE A 12 -0.03 29.58 -10.16
N SER A 13 -1.24 29.09 -10.42
CA SER A 13 -2.26 28.89 -9.39
C SER A 13 -1.86 27.72 -8.48
N LEU A 14 -1.59 28.02 -7.22
CA LEU A 14 -1.39 27.04 -6.15
C LEU A 14 -2.70 26.27 -5.88
N VAL A 15 -2.67 24.96 -6.09
CA VAL A 15 -3.72 24.04 -5.64
C VAL A 15 -3.53 23.80 -4.15
N SER A 16 -4.53 24.17 -3.35
CA SER A 16 -4.58 23.89 -1.91
C SER A 16 -4.49 22.39 -1.66
N ILE A 17 -3.39 21.94 -1.06
CA ILE A 17 -3.23 20.56 -0.59
C ILE A 17 -4.14 20.38 0.64
N GLY A 18 -5.32 19.80 0.42
CA GLY A 18 -6.21 19.35 1.48
C GLY A 18 -5.57 18.21 2.26
N LEU A 19 -5.47 18.40 3.57
CA LEU A 19 -4.98 17.43 4.54
C LEU A 19 -5.99 16.26 4.62
N VAL A 20 -5.69 15.14 3.97
CA VAL A 20 -6.50 13.92 4.04
C VAL A 20 -6.21 13.21 5.37
N VAL A 21 -7.09 13.43 6.35
CA VAL A 21 -7.17 12.60 7.56
C VAL A 21 -7.78 11.26 7.15
N GLY A 22 -7.00 10.19 7.25
CA GLY A 22 -7.44 8.83 6.95
C GLY A 22 -8.59 8.38 7.86
N LEU A 23 -9.78 8.24 7.29
CA LEU A 23 -10.88 7.51 7.90
C LEU A 23 -10.62 6.01 7.70
N ALA A 24 -10.24 5.35 8.78
CA ALA A 24 -10.22 3.89 8.86
C ALA A 24 -11.66 3.37 8.76
N CYS A 25 -12.00 2.75 7.64
CA CYS A 25 -13.24 1.97 7.50
C CYS A 25 -13.12 0.67 8.31
N GLY A 26 -13.50 0.73 9.58
CA GLY A 26 -13.73 -0.45 10.41
C GLY A 26 -15.06 -1.09 10.06
N TRP A 27 -15.04 -2.21 9.34
CA TRP A 27 -16.19 -3.11 9.24
C TRP A 27 -16.27 -3.97 10.50
N SER A 28 -17.18 -3.60 11.41
CA SER A 28 -17.59 -4.39 12.57
C SER A 28 -18.77 -5.28 12.18
N LEU A 29 -18.53 -6.58 12.00
CA LEU A 29 -19.58 -7.60 11.98
C LEU A 29 -20.13 -7.80 13.40
N GLY A 30 -21.44 -7.56 13.55
CA GLY A 30 -22.16 -7.69 14.81
C GLY A 30 -22.17 -9.12 15.35
N ARG A 31 -21.64 -9.27 16.56
CA ARG A 31 -22.04 -10.28 17.55
C ARG A 31 -22.04 -9.62 18.92
N GLY A 32 -23.23 -9.32 19.43
CA GLY A 32 -23.39 -9.03 20.86
C GLY A 32 -23.47 -10.34 21.64
N PRO A 33 -22.82 -10.40 22.81
CA PRO A 33 -23.36 -11.17 23.92
C PRO A 33 -23.62 -10.27 25.12
N ASP A 34 -24.67 -10.64 25.84
CA ASP A 34 -25.23 -9.99 27.03
C ASP A 34 -24.19 -9.62 28.08
N ALA A 35 -24.28 -8.38 28.54
CA ALA A 35 -23.56 -7.86 29.69
C ALA A 35 -24.17 -8.43 30.98
N ARG A 36 -23.39 -9.20 31.73
CA ARG A 36 -23.61 -9.39 33.17
C ARG A 36 -22.40 -8.87 33.92
N ALA A 37 -22.62 -7.77 34.63
CA ALA A 37 -21.65 -7.14 35.50
C ALA A 37 -21.47 -7.94 36.79
N GLU A 38 -20.22 -8.28 37.13
CA GLU A 38 -19.83 -8.58 38.50
C GLU A 38 -18.58 -7.76 38.88
N LYS A 39 -18.74 -7.01 39.97
CA LYS A 39 -17.69 -6.33 40.72
C LYS A 39 -17.02 -7.34 41.66
N SER A 40 -15.70 -7.45 41.61
CA SER A 40 -14.80 -7.54 42.77
C SER A 40 -13.37 -7.39 42.22
N GLY A 41 -12.40 -6.73 42.84
CA GLY A 41 -12.23 -6.42 44.25
C GLY A 41 -10.94 -7.06 44.74
N GLY A 42 -9.81 -6.35 44.56
CA GLY A 42 -8.68 -6.38 45.50
C GLY A 42 -7.58 -7.44 45.35
N GLN A 43 -6.35 -6.96 45.59
CA GLN A 43 -5.15 -7.65 46.09
C GLN A 43 -4.46 -8.61 45.10
N GLY A 44 -3.17 -8.52 44.78
CA GLY A 44 -2.06 -8.03 45.58
C GLY A 44 -1.43 -9.19 46.37
N ALA A 45 -0.68 -10.08 45.71
CA ALA A 45 0.33 -10.90 46.39
C ALA A 45 1.32 -11.55 45.40
N ARG A 46 2.58 -11.46 45.80
CA ARG A 46 3.80 -12.06 45.27
C ARG A 46 4.09 -13.35 46.04
N LEU A 47 4.51 -14.43 45.37
CA LEU A 47 5.27 -15.58 45.90
C LEU A 47 5.64 -16.47 44.70
N GLU A 48 6.87 -16.45 44.20
CA GLU A 48 7.99 -17.33 44.58
C GLU A 48 7.67 -18.83 44.66
N MET A 49 8.26 -19.55 43.68
CA MET A 49 9.05 -20.78 43.78
C MET A 49 8.68 -21.82 44.86
N ARG A 50 8.48 -23.07 44.42
CA ARG A 50 9.35 -24.24 44.75
C ARG A 50 8.58 -25.57 44.64
N GLY A 51 9.26 -26.58 44.12
CA GLY A 51 9.21 -27.93 44.69
C GLY A 51 8.65 -29.00 43.77
N GLY A 52 9.49 -29.96 43.43
CA GLY A 52 9.13 -31.14 42.64
C GLY A 52 8.29 -32.16 43.40
N GLY A 53 7.86 -33.16 42.65
CA GLY A 53 7.15 -34.31 43.17
C GLY A 53 7.02 -35.37 42.08
N GLU A 54 7.98 -36.28 42.07
CA GLU A 54 7.85 -37.57 41.39
C GLU A 54 6.67 -38.33 42.00
N THR A 55 5.74 -38.80 41.17
CA THR A 55 4.92 -39.96 41.48
C THR A 55 4.71 -40.79 40.23
N SER A 56 5.40 -41.93 40.21
CA SER A 56 5.03 -43.12 39.47
C SER A 56 3.63 -43.59 39.88
N SER A 57 2.74 -43.81 38.92
CA SER A 57 1.63 -44.75 39.09
C SER A 57 1.31 -45.42 37.76
N SER A 58 1.61 -46.72 37.70
CA SER A 58 1.02 -47.67 36.78
C SER A 58 -0.49 -47.64 36.88
N SER A 59 -1.15 -47.63 35.72
CA SER A 59 -2.59 -47.87 35.60
C SER A 59 -2.83 -48.46 34.22
N ASP A 60 -2.77 -49.78 34.16
CA ASP A 60 -3.33 -50.57 33.08
C ASP A 60 -4.80 -50.20 32.90
N GLY A 61 -5.12 -49.70 31.71
CA GLY A 61 -6.48 -49.35 31.31
C GLY A 61 -6.64 -49.67 29.83
N GLU A 62 -6.89 -50.96 29.55
CA GLU A 62 -7.48 -51.40 28.30
C GLU A 62 -8.77 -50.62 28.02
N LEU A 63 -8.70 -49.67 27.09
CA LEU A 63 -9.86 -49.11 26.42
C LEU A 63 -9.69 -49.31 24.91
N SER A 64 -9.99 -50.54 24.51
CA SER A 64 -10.48 -50.88 23.18
C SER A 64 -11.66 -49.98 22.81
N SER A 65 -11.40 -48.95 21.99
CA SER A 65 -12.41 -48.43 21.07
C SER A 65 -11.74 -48.05 19.75
N SER A 66 -11.47 -49.09 18.95
CA SER A 66 -11.26 -48.98 17.52
C SER A 66 -12.53 -48.37 16.89
N ARG A 67 -12.63 -47.04 16.89
CA ARG A 67 -13.48 -46.30 15.95
C ARG A 67 -12.82 -46.49 14.59
N ARG A 68 -13.21 -47.55 13.88
CA ARG A 68 -13.06 -47.64 12.43
C ARG A 68 -13.71 -46.40 11.85
N ASP A 69 -12.88 -45.43 11.53
CA ASP A 69 -13.21 -44.40 10.58
C ASP A 69 -13.52 -45.15 9.28
N LYS A 70 -14.83 -45.36 9.03
CA LYS A 70 -15.30 -45.87 7.74
C LYS A 70 -15.01 -44.74 6.77
N GLY A 71 -13.77 -44.71 6.27
CA GLY A 71 -13.34 -43.82 5.23
C GLY A 71 -14.35 -43.93 4.11
N SER A 72 -15.24 -42.94 4.02
CA SER A 72 -16.20 -42.84 2.93
C SER A 72 -15.36 -42.71 1.67
N SER A 73 -15.22 -43.82 0.96
CA SER A 73 -14.66 -43.82 -0.37
C SER A 73 -15.60 -42.97 -1.21
N LEU A 74 -15.20 -41.72 -1.49
CA LEU A 74 -15.99 -40.86 -2.38
C LEU A 74 -16.18 -41.60 -3.72
N PRO A 75 -17.39 -41.61 -4.30
CA PRO A 75 -17.69 -42.28 -5.55
C PRO A 75 -16.75 -41.86 -6.69
N LYS A 76 -16.56 -42.74 -7.69
CA LYS A 76 -15.95 -42.35 -8.97
C LYS A 76 -16.91 -41.38 -9.66
N THR A 77 -16.41 -40.27 -10.18
CA THR A 77 -17.23 -39.11 -10.54
C THR A 77 -17.84 -39.20 -11.94
N ASP A 78 -18.88 -40.00 -12.10
CA ASP A 78 -19.92 -39.73 -13.09
C ASP A 78 -20.64 -38.41 -12.71
N SER A 79 -21.29 -37.70 -13.66
CA SER A 79 -21.89 -36.38 -13.35
C SER A 79 -22.96 -36.41 -12.27
N LYS A 80 -23.80 -37.46 -12.24
CA LYS A 80 -24.78 -37.64 -11.16
C LYS A 80 -24.10 -37.86 -9.80
N ASP A 81 -22.98 -38.56 -9.79
CA ASP A 81 -22.22 -38.86 -8.58
C ASP A 81 -21.52 -37.61 -8.04
N LEU A 82 -21.03 -36.74 -8.93
CA LEU A 82 -20.43 -35.45 -8.55
C LEU A 82 -21.46 -34.54 -7.87
N ALA A 83 -22.62 -34.33 -8.49
CA ALA A 83 -23.68 -33.49 -7.93
C ALA A 83 -24.17 -34.01 -6.56
N GLN A 84 -24.33 -35.34 -6.43
CA GLN A 84 -24.69 -35.96 -5.15
C GLN A 84 -23.59 -35.77 -4.10
N ALA A 85 -22.31 -35.90 -4.48
CA ALA A 85 -21.18 -35.68 -3.58
C ALA A 85 -21.12 -34.23 -3.08
N VAL A 86 -21.26 -33.22 -3.97
CA VAL A 86 -21.27 -31.81 -3.58
C VAL A 86 -22.42 -31.51 -2.62
N ARG A 87 -23.65 -31.95 -2.94
CA ARG A 87 -24.81 -31.76 -2.05
C ARG A 87 -24.64 -32.45 -0.71
N ALA A 88 -24.02 -33.63 -0.67
CA ALA A 88 -23.72 -34.32 0.58
C ALA A 88 -22.68 -33.57 1.42
N ILE A 89 -21.70 -32.92 0.78
CA ILE A 89 -20.72 -32.07 1.45
C ILE A 89 -21.41 -30.81 2.00
N PHE A 90 -22.28 -30.14 1.24
CA PHE A 90 -22.96 -28.93 1.72
C PHE A 90 -23.94 -29.15 2.88
N ARG A 91 -24.40 -30.38 3.11
CA ARG A 91 -25.14 -30.75 4.32
C ARG A 91 -24.27 -30.87 5.58
N GLU A 92 -22.95 -30.83 5.44
CA GLU A 92 -22.02 -30.84 6.56
C GLU A 92 -22.14 -29.55 7.37
N THR A 93 -22.41 -29.71 8.67
CA THR A 93 -22.63 -28.57 9.59
C THR A 93 -21.31 -28.03 10.12
N VAL A 94 -20.27 -28.86 10.17
CA VAL A 94 -18.95 -28.48 10.64
C VAL A 94 -18.15 -27.88 9.48
N LYS A 95 -18.06 -26.55 9.41
CA LYS A 95 -17.39 -25.80 8.31
C LYS A 95 -16.00 -26.36 7.97
N ALA A 96 -15.17 -26.68 8.97
CA ALA A 96 -13.84 -27.25 8.73
C ALA A 96 -13.87 -28.61 8.00
N GLN A 97 -14.81 -29.49 8.36
CA GLN A 97 -14.97 -30.79 7.69
C GLN A 97 -15.53 -30.63 6.27
N ARG A 98 -16.46 -29.70 6.09
CA ARG A 98 -17.02 -29.34 4.79
C ARG A 98 -15.93 -28.90 3.81
N ILE A 99 -15.10 -27.94 4.21
CA ILE A 99 -13.97 -27.42 3.44
C ILE A 99 -12.97 -28.53 3.09
N ALA A 100 -12.54 -29.33 4.07
CA ALA A 100 -11.59 -30.42 3.83
C ALA A 100 -12.13 -31.51 2.88
N ARG A 101 -13.43 -31.81 2.95
CA ARG A 101 -14.08 -32.76 2.02
C ARG A 101 -14.24 -32.16 0.63
N PHE A 102 -14.57 -30.87 0.54
CA PHE A 102 -14.70 -30.17 -0.73
C PHE A 102 -13.36 -30.10 -1.47
N GLU A 103 -12.27 -29.79 -0.77
CA GLU A 103 -10.91 -29.78 -1.33
C GLU A 103 -10.54 -31.14 -1.97
N LYS A 104 -10.75 -32.23 -1.24
CA LYS A 104 -10.53 -33.59 -1.76
C LYS A 104 -11.43 -33.92 -2.96
N LEU A 105 -12.63 -33.36 -3.03
CA LEU A 105 -13.52 -33.55 -4.16
C LEU A 105 -13.01 -32.79 -5.39
N VAL A 106 -12.61 -31.52 -5.22
CA VAL A 106 -12.05 -30.67 -6.29
C VAL A 106 -10.80 -31.32 -6.88
N GLU A 107 -9.92 -31.85 -6.04
CA GLU A 107 -8.71 -32.55 -6.47
C GLU A 107 -9.01 -33.76 -7.37
N ARG A 108 -9.99 -34.59 -6.97
CA ARG A 108 -10.40 -35.81 -7.69
C ARG A 108 -11.20 -35.51 -8.95
N ALA A 109 -12.04 -34.48 -8.91
CA ALA A 109 -12.89 -34.09 -10.04
C ALA A 109 -12.02 -33.64 -11.23
N GLY A 110 -10.87 -33.02 -10.96
CA GLY A 110 -9.97 -32.54 -12.00
C GLY A 110 -10.51 -31.29 -12.71
N ILE A 111 -9.71 -30.77 -13.63
CA ILE A 111 -9.96 -29.46 -14.25
C ILE A 111 -11.21 -29.45 -15.14
N GLU A 112 -11.47 -30.56 -15.83
CA GLU A 112 -12.58 -30.74 -16.76
C GLU A 112 -13.96 -30.60 -16.10
N ARG A 113 -14.02 -30.70 -14.77
CA ARG A 113 -15.25 -30.71 -13.99
C ARG A 113 -15.46 -29.42 -13.21
N MET A 114 -14.54 -28.44 -13.31
CA MET A 114 -14.65 -27.18 -12.61
C MET A 114 -15.90 -26.37 -13.00
N PRO A 115 -16.32 -26.27 -14.29
CA PRO A 115 -17.57 -25.58 -14.64
C PRO A 115 -18.82 -26.15 -13.95
N GLU A 116 -18.87 -27.47 -13.77
CA GLU A 116 -19.97 -28.15 -13.08
C GLU A 116 -19.94 -27.86 -11.58
N LEU A 117 -18.75 -27.87 -10.98
CA LEU A 117 -18.57 -27.48 -9.58
C LEU A 117 -19.01 -26.03 -9.31
N VAL A 118 -18.68 -25.07 -10.19
CA VAL A 118 -19.17 -23.69 -10.08
C VAL A 118 -20.70 -23.67 -10.06
N SER A 119 -21.34 -24.40 -10.96
CA SER A 119 -22.81 -24.44 -11.05
C SER A 119 -23.44 -24.98 -9.77
N LEU A 120 -22.84 -26.02 -9.18
CA LEU A 120 -23.31 -26.64 -7.94
C LEU A 120 -23.09 -25.75 -6.71
N ILE A 121 -21.97 -25.02 -6.63
CA ILE A 121 -21.75 -24.04 -5.56
C ILE A 121 -22.77 -22.89 -5.71
N ARG A 122 -23.01 -22.40 -6.94
CA ARG A 122 -24.01 -21.35 -7.20
C ARG A 122 -25.41 -21.77 -6.80
N GLU A 123 -25.83 -23.00 -7.11
CA GLU A 123 -27.12 -23.55 -6.65
C GLU A 123 -27.24 -23.45 -5.12
N ASN A 124 -26.17 -23.77 -4.39
CA ASN A 124 -26.14 -23.69 -2.93
C ASN A 124 -26.22 -22.25 -2.40
N ASP A 125 -25.51 -21.30 -3.02
CA ASP A 125 -25.56 -19.88 -2.63
C ASP A 125 -26.94 -19.27 -2.85
N LEU A 126 -27.62 -19.64 -3.94
CA LEU A 126 -28.98 -19.19 -4.23
C LEU A 126 -30.01 -19.70 -3.21
N LEU A 127 -29.68 -20.75 -2.44
CA LEU A 127 -30.48 -21.21 -1.29
C LEU A 127 -30.18 -20.43 0.00
N GLY A 128 -29.28 -19.44 -0.04
CA GLY A 128 -28.91 -18.60 1.09
C GLY A 128 -27.78 -19.18 1.96
N ASN A 129 -27.07 -20.20 1.48
CA ASN A 129 -25.94 -20.79 2.21
C ASN A 129 -24.62 -20.07 1.87
N ASP A 130 -23.75 -19.84 2.86
CA ASP A 130 -22.39 -19.32 2.65
C ASP A 130 -21.45 -20.40 2.09
N SER A 131 -21.02 -20.25 0.84
CA SER A 131 -20.01 -21.09 0.17
C SER A 131 -18.67 -20.39 -0.07
N GLY A 132 -18.35 -19.31 0.67
CA GLY A 132 -17.14 -18.51 0.43
C GLY A 132 -15.83 -19.30 0.52
N GLY A 133 -15.77 -20.33 1.38
CA GLY A 133 -14.59 -21.19 1.49
C GLY A 133 -14.44 -22.16 0.31
N GLU A 134 -15.55 -22.68 -0.21
CA GLU A 134 -15.59 -23.56 -1.37
C GLU A 134 -15.23 -22.80 -2.65
N TRP A 135 -15.70 -21.56 -2.81
CA TRP A 135 -15.23 -20.67 -3.86
C TRP A 135 -13.72 -20.46 -3.81
N SER A 136 -13.17 -20.23 -2.62
CA SER A 136 -11.73 -20.05 -2.42
C SER A 136 -10.94 -21.26 -2.91
N ILE A 137 -11.36 -22.47 -2.52
CA ILE A 137 -10.71 -23.72 -2.94
C ILE A 137 -10.80 -23.88 -4.45
N LEU A 138 -11.99 -23.70 -5.03
CA LEU A 138 -12.23 -23.92 -6.45
C LEU A 138 -11.38 -22.98 -7.30
N TRP A 139 -11.42 -21.68 -7.03
CA TRP A 139 -10.65 -20.71 -7.81
C TRP A 139 -9.16 -20.92 -7.66
N THR A 140 -8.67 -21.24 -6.46
CA THR A 140 -7.24 -21.53 -6.24
C THR A 140 -6.78 -22.75 -7.04
N ASN A 141 -7.52 -23.86 -6.98
CA ASN A 141 -7.16 -25.07 -7.70
C ASN A 141 -7.26 -24.90 -9.22
N TRP A 142 -8.30 -24.22 -9.70
CA TRP A 142 -8.49 -24.03 -11.14
C TRP A 142 -7.42 -23.11 -11.72
N SER A 143 -7.21 -21.95 -11.11
CA SER A 143 -6.23 -20.95 -11.59
C SER A 143 -4.78 -21.43 -11.55
N GLN A 144 -4.40 -22.32 -10.62
CA GLN A 144 -3.06 -22.88 -10.59
C GLN A 144 -2.82 -23.94 -11.68
N ARG A 145 -3.87 -24.56 -12.22
CA ARG A 145 -3.76 -25.70 -13.15
C ARG A 145 -4.06 -25.29 -14.60
N ASP A 146 -5.12 -24.51 -14.82
CA ASP A 146 -5.50 -23.96 -16.12
C ASP A 146 -6.15 -22.58 -15.92
N PRO A 147 -5.33 -21.54 -15.72
CA PRO A 147 -5.83 -20.19 -15.50
C PRO A 147 -6.51 -19.59 -16.74
N MET A 148 -6.13 -20.03 -17.96
CA MET A 148 -6.76 -19.57 -19.20
C MET A 148 -8.21 -20.05 -19.27
N ALA A 149 -8.44 -21.36 -19.08
CA ALA A 149 -9.80 -21.91 -19.05
C ALA A 149 -10.64 -21.30 -17.91
N ALA A 150 -10.04 -21.03 -16.75
CA ALA A 150 -10.71 -20.35 -15.65
C ALA A 150 -11.14 -18.92 -16.06
N MET A 151 -10.26 -18.13 -16.68
CA MET A 151 -10.57 -16.78 -17.12
C MET A 151 -11.62 -16.75 -18.24
N ASP A 152 -11.53 -17.64 -19.22
CA ASP A 152 -12.51 -17.78 -20.30
C ASP A 152 -13.90 -18.13 -19.75
N PHE A 153 -13.93 -19.05 -18.78
CA PHE A 153 -15.16 -19.38 -18.07
C PHE A 153 -15.72 -18.16 -17.32
N LEU A 154 -14.92 -17.45 -16.53
CA LEU A 154 -15.37 -16.27 -15.77
C LEU A 154 -15.91 -15.16 -16.67
N ASN A 155 -15.37 -15.02 -17.89
CA ASN A 155 -15.83 -14.03 -18.86
C ASN A 155 -17.20 -14.35 -19.46
N THR A 156 -17.49 -15.64 -19.64
CA THR A 156 -18.73 -16.14 -20.29
C THR A 156 -19.79 -16.60 -19.30
N PHE A 157 -19.43 -16.81 -18.03
CA PHE A 157 -20.34 -17.24 -16.98
C PHE A 157 -21.46 -16.22 -16.76
N ASP A 158 -22.68 -16.72 -16.53
CA ASP A 158 -23.82 -15.90 -16.16
C ASP A 158 -23.75 -15.55 -14.67
N TRP A 159 -23.38 -14.31 -14.38
CA TRP A 159 -23.29 -13.77 -13.02
C TRP A 159 -24.64 -13.26 -12.48
N THR A 160 -25.74 -13.44 -13.22
CA THR A 160 -27.06 -12.95 -12.80
C THR A 160 -27.44 -13.51 -11.43
N GLY A 161 -27.91 -12.63 -10.55
CA GLY A 161 -28.27 -12.94 -9.16
C GLY A 161 -27.11 -12.76 -8.18
N TRP A 162 -25.89 -12.52 -8.66
CA TRP A 162 -24.77 -12.05 -7.85
C TRP A 162 -24.48 -10.58 -8.17
N GLY A 163 -23.95 -9.85 -7.18
CA GLY A 163 -23.55 -8.45 -7.40
C GLY A 163 -22.39 -8.34 -8.40
N ASP A 164 -22.25 -7.18 -9.04
CA ASP A 164 -21.20 -6.91 -10.04
C ASP A 164 -19.77 -7.20 -9.53
N LEU A 165 -19.56 -7.09 -8.21
CA LEU A 165 -18.30 -7.36 -7.55
C LEU A 165 -17.86 -8.83 -7.62
N ALA A 166 -18.80 -9.79 -7.67
CA ALA A 166 -18.46 -11.20 -7.62
C ALA A 166 -17.63 -11.65 -8.83
N LYS A 167 -17.96 -11.13 -10.02
CA LYS A 167 -17.15 -11.36 -11.24
C LYS A 167 -15.75 -10.78 -11.08
N GLY A 168 -15.67 -9.54 -10.57
CA GLY A 168 -14.40 -8.85 -10.33
C GLY A 168 -13.50 -9.61 -9.35
N GLU A 169 -14.04 -10.05 -8.22
CA GLU A 169 -13.31 -10.80 -7.19
C GLU A 169 -12.82 -12.16 -7.67
N ALA A 170 -13.65 -12.89 -8.42
CA ALA A 170 -13.26 -14.19 -8.99
C ALA A 170 -12.15 -14.04 -10.03
N ARG A 171 -12.22 -13.01 -10.88
CA ARG A 171 -11.15 -12.66 -11.83
C ARG A 171 -9.87 -12.26 -11.10
N ASN A 172 -9.97 -11.37 -10.11
CA ASN A 172 -8.85 -10.94 -9.27
C ASN A 172 -8.13 -12.14 -8.65
N ARG A 173 -8.87 -13.00 -7.95
CA ARG A 173 -8.31 -14.20 -7.30
C ARG A 173 -7.66 -15.16 -8.31
N THR A 174 -8.28 -15.34 -9.47
CA THR A 174 -7.74 -16.20 -10.53
C THR A 174 -6.39 -15.67 -11.02
N ILE A 175 -6.28 -14.37 -11.30
CA ILE A 175 -5.02 -13.80 -11.76
C ILE A 175 -3.96 -13.74 -10.64
N THR A 176 -4.36 -13.52 -9.38
CA THR A 176 -3.43 -13.58 -8.23
C THR A 176 -2.75 -14.94 -8.11
N ASN A 177 -3.55 -16.00 -8.13
CA ASN A 177 -3.03 -17.36 -8.04
C ASN A 177 -2.23 -17.75 -9.29
N TRP A 178 -2.65 -17.28 -10.48
CA TRP A 178 -1.87 -17.47 -11.70
C TRP A 178 -0.52 -16.77 -11.62
N ALA A 179 -0.48 -15.50 -11.23
CA ALA A 179 0.75 -14.73 -11.09
C ALA A 179 1.69 -15.31 -10.02
N GLN A 180 1.16 -15.97 -8.99
CA GLN A 180 1.98 -16.70 -8.03
C GLN A 180 2.59 -17.98 -8.62
N ALA A 181 1.90 -18.64 -9.54
CA ALA A 181 2.38 -19.88 -10.17
C ALA A 181 3.31 -19.64 -11.37
N ASP A 182 2.96 -18.67 -12.22
CA ASP A 182 3.65 -18.32 -13.47
C ASP A 182 3.46 -16.82 -13.76
N PRO A 183 4.29 -15.95 -13.15
CA PRO A 183 4.15 -14.50 -13.30
C PRO A 183 4.28 -14.05 -14.75
N GLU A 184 5.19 -14.62 -15.53
CA GLU A 184 5.42 -14.16 -16.91
C GLU A 184 4.23 -14.41 -17.82
N LYS A 185 3.56 -15.57 -17.69
CA LYS A 185 2.32 -15.82 -18.45
C LYS A 185 1.17 -14.94 -17.98
N ALA A 186 1.05 -14.72 -16.68
CA ALA A 186 0.02 -13.83 -16.12
C ALA A 186 0.20 -12.38 -16.63
N VAL A 187 1.44 -11.87 -16.67
CA VAL A 187 1.76 -10.56 -17.28
C VAL A 187 1.32 -10.50 -18.74
N ARG A 188 1.70 -11.49 -19.56
CA ARG A 188 1.35 -11.50 -20.99
C ARG A 188 -0.16 -11.51 -21.20
N PHE A 189 -0.89 -12.23 -20.36
CA PHE A 189 -2.35 -12.25 -20.39
C PHE A 189 -2.93 -10.86 -20.07
N VAL A 190 -2.47 -10.24 -18.98
CA VAL A 190 -2.96 -8.94 -18.54
C VAL A 190 -2.60 -7.82 -19.53
N GLU A 191 -1.40 -7.83 -20.10
CA GLU A 191 -0.96 -6.88 -21.14
C GLU A 191 -1.71 -7.08 -22.48
N GLY A 192 -2.19 -8.30 -22.75
CA GLY A 192 -2.99 -8.62 -23.93
C GLY A 192 -4.47 -8.22 -23.82
N ASP A 193 -4.96 -7.91 -22.61
CA ASP A 193 -6.35 -7.51 -22.38
C ASP A 193 -6.56 -6.06 -22.85
N ALA A 194 -7.53 -5.82 -23.74
CA ALA A 194 -7.81 -4.50 -24.30
C ALA A 194 -8.25 -3.45 -23.25
N GLY A 195 -8.63 -3.90 -22.04
CA GLY A 195 -8.97 -3.08 -20.88
C GLY A 195 -7.79 -2.77 -19.96
N PHE A 196 -6.58 -3.26 -20.26
CA PHE A 196 -5.39 -3.16 -19.39
C PHE A 196 -5.18 -1.77 -18.77
N MET A 197 -5.37 -0.72 -19.59
CA MET A 197 -5.12 0.68 -19.23
C MET A 197 -6.37 1.49 -18.85
N LYS A 198 -7.55 0.87 -18.69
CA LYS A 198 -8.83 1.60 -18.50
C LYS A 198 -9.26 1.84 -17.04
N GLY A 199 -8.34 1.75 -16.08
CA GLY A 199 -8.52 2.35 -14.74
C GLY A 199 -9.22 1.49 -13.68
N ASP A 200 -10.00 0.47 -14.05
CA ASP A 200 -10.65 -0.46 -13.10
C ASP A 200 -10.03 -1.87 -13.15
N ASN A 201 -8.71 -1.93 -13.10
CA ASN A 201 -8.02 -3.17 -13.40
C ASN A 201 -7.73 -4.02 -12.16
N LEU A 202 -8.80 -4.60 -11.60
CA LEU A 202 -8.69 -5.70 -10.63
C LEU A 202 -7.74 -6.81 -11.11
N LEU A 203 -7.49 -6.95 -12.42
CA LEU A 203 -6.48 -7.89 -12.89
C LEU A 203 -5.05 -7.43 -12.61
N VAL A 204 -4.75 -6.13 -12.77
CA VAL A 204 -3.44 -5.55 -12.43
C VAL A 204 -3.21 -5.68 -10.93
N PHE A 205 -4.21 -5.35 -10.12
CA PHE A 205 -4.15 -5.53 -8.67
C PHE A 205 -3.82 -6.98 -8.31
N GLY A 206 -4.56 -7.94 -8.86
CA GLY A 206 -4.34 -9.35 -8.58
C GLY A 206 -3.00 -9.87 -9.09
N LEU A 207 -2.60 -9.47 -10.30
CA LEU A 207 -1.29 -9.79 -10.89
C LEU A 207 -0.16 -9.33 -9.97
N VAL A 208 -0.17 -8.07 -9.56
CA VAL A 208 0.87 -7.50 -8.71
C VAL A 208 0.87 -8.18 -7.34
N GLU A 209 -0.30 -8.40 -6.74
CA GLU A 209 -0.41 -9.10 -5.46
C GLU A 209 0.18 -10.52 -5.54
N GLY A 210 -0.17 -11.28 -6.57
CA GLY A 210 0.31 -12.64 -6.77
C GLY A 210 1.81 -12.70 -7.07
N TRP A 211 2.28 -11.84 -7.98
CA TRP A 211 3.69 -11.80 -8.37
C TRP A 211 4.58 -11.31 -7.23
N ALA A 212 4.15 -10.29 -6.48
CA ALA A 212 4.92 -9.77 -5.37
C ALA A 212 5.06 -10.77 -4.20
N ASN A 213 4.17 -11.77 -4.11
CA ASN A 213 4.34 -12.87 -3.17
C ASN A 213 5.50 -13.82 -3.51
N VAL A 214 6.00 -13.79 -4.75
CA VAL A 214 7.07 -14.68 -5.23
C VAL A 214 8.34 -13.91 -5.54
N ASN A 215 8.21 -12.76 -6.19
CA ASN A 215 9.33 -11.90 -6.58
C ASN A 215 8.88 -10.42 -6.53
N PRO A 216 8.94 -9.77 -5.35
CA PRO A 216 8.50 -8.39 -5.21
C PRO A 216 9.34 -7.41 -6.02
N GLU A 217 10.64 -7.66 -6.22
CA GLU A 217 11.51 -6.78 -7.01
C GLU A 217 11.10 -6.74 -8.49
N ALA A 218 10.81 -7.91 -9.09
CA ALA A 218 10.36 -8.00 -10.47
C ALA A 218 8.96 -7.40 -10.67
N ALA A 219 8.04 -7.64 -9.73
CA ALA A 219 6.71 -7.04 -9.76
C ALA A 219 6.78 -5.50 -9.66
N ALA A 220 7.68 -4.98 -8.83
CA ALA A 220 7.91 -3.53 -8.70
C ALA A 220 8.52 -2.92 -9.97
N ALA A 221 9.53 -3.57 -10.56
CA ALA A 221 10.12 -3.15 -11.82
C ALA A 221 9.07 -3.10 -12.95
N TRP A 222 8.15 -4.08 -12.99
CA TRP A 222 7.05 -4.07 -13.94
C TRP A 222 6.04 -2.94 -13.70
N LEU A 223 5.71 -2.62 -12.44
CA LEU A 223 4.86 -1.47 -12.11
C LEU A 223 5.45 -0.15 -12.61
N PHE A 224 6.75 0.08 -12.40
CA PHE A 224 7.44 1.28 -12.89
C PHE A 224 7.41 1.37 -14.41
N LYS A 225 7.74 0.27 -15.10
CA LYS A 225 7.74 0.22 -16.57
C LYS A 225 6.38 0.61 -17.15
N ASN A 226 5.29 0.31 -16.44
CA ASN A 226 3.92 0.60 -16.88
C ASN A 226 3.35 1.89 -16.27
N GLY A 227 4.11 2.64 -15.46
CA GLY A 227 3.67 3.89 -14.84
C GLY A 227 2.55 3.71 -13.81
N LEU A 228 2.51 2.55 -13.15
CA LEU A 228 1.46 2.13 -12.22
C LEU A 228 1.89 2.23 -10.74
N ALA A 229 3.09 2.72 -10.46
CA ALA A 229 3.64 2.78 -9.10
C ALA A 229 2.95 3.78 -8.16
N GLN A 230 2.01 4.59 -8.66
CA GLN A 230 1.20 5.50 -7.85
C GLN A 230 -0.17 4.92 -7.44
N GLY A 231 -0.53 3.75 -7.97
CA GLY A 231 -1.79 3.08 -7.70
C GLY A 231 -1.81 2.30 -6.37
N PRO A 232 -2.97 1.74 -5.98
CA PRO A 232 -3.07 0.87 -4.80
C PRO A 232 -2.15 -0.36 -4.84
N GLU A 233 -1.66 -0.73 -6.03
CA GLU A 233 -0.68 -1.79 -6.26
C GLU A 233 0.66 -1.52 -5.57
N HIS A 234 1.03 -0.25 -5.42
CA HIS A 234 2.23 0.19 -4.70
C HIS A 234 2.31 -0.43 -3.30
N GLU A 235 1.20 -0.38 -2.55
CA GLU A 235 1.14 -0.89 -1.18
C GLU A 235 1.37 -2.40 -1.12
N LYS A 236 1.01 -3.14 -2.18
CA LYS A 236 1.27 -4.59 -2.27
C LYS A 236 2.76 -4.87 -2.43
N ILE A 237 3.45 -4.10 -3.26
CA ILE A 237 4.91 -4.20 -3.39
C ILE A 237 5.59 -3.85 -2.08
N VAL A 238 5.24 -2.71 -1.48
CA VAL A 238 5.85 -2.25 -0.22
C VAL A 238 5.64 -3.29 0.89
N ALA A 239 4.43 -3.82 1.02
CA ALA A 239 4.13 -4.87 1.98
C ALA A 239 4.93 -6.16 1.70
N ALA A 240 5.09 -6.53 0.43
CA ALA A 240 5.82 -7.73 0.04
C ALA A 240 7.34 -7.59 0.29
N LEU A 241 7.96 -6.47 -0.09
CA LEU A 241 9.36 -6.16 0.20
C LEU A 241 9.63 -6.16 1.72
N ARG A 242 8.71 -5.57 2.50
CA ARG A 242 8.81 -5.57 3.97
C ARG A 242 8.63 -6.95 4.58
N ARG A 243 7.81 -7.81 4.00
CA ARG A 243 7.67 -9.19 4.46
C ARG A 243 8.92 -10.02 4.20
N GLU A 244 9.62 -9.78 3.08
CA GLU A 244 10.84 -10.51 2.73
C GLU A 244 12.07 -10.08 3.53
N GLY A 245 12.27 -8.76 3.72
CA GLY A 245 13.48 -8.22 4.35
C GLY A 245 13.25 -7.18 5.43
N GLY A 246 12.03 -7.02 5.92
CA GLY A 246 11.68 -5.92 6.83
C GLY A 246 11.84 -4.55 6.16
N GLN A 247 12.02 -3.52 6.98
CA GLN A 247 12.29 -2.17 6.48
C GLN A 247 13.60 -2.12 5.66
N GLU A 248 14.62 -2.91 6.04
CA GLU A 248 15.89 -3.00 5.31
C GLU A 248 15.73 -3.56 3.90
N GLY A 249 14.81 -4.52 3.69
CA GLY A 249 14.51 -5.08 2.37
C GLY A 249 13.95 -4.02 1.40
N LEU A 250 12.99 -3.23 1.89
CA LEU A 250 12.43 -2.10 1.12
C LEU A 250 13.50 -1.05 0.80
N GLU A 251 14.31 -0.68 1.80
CA GLU A 251 15.40 0.30 1.64
C GLU A 251 16.45 -0.17 0.65
N LYS A 252 16.91 -1.41 0.79
CA LYS A 252 17.89 -2.02 -0.13
C LYS A 252 17.39 -2.00 -1.56
N TRP A 253 16.13 -2.37 -1.78
CA TRP A 253 15.54 -2.35 -3.11
C TRP A 253 15.43 -0.92 -3.66
N PHE A 254 14.90 0.03 -2.88
CA PHE A 254 14.73 1.43 -3.29
C PHE A 254 16.07 2.08 -3.63
N PHE A 255 17.10 1.90 -2.79
CA PHE A 255 18.44 2.45 -3.03
C PHE A 255 19.22 1.73 -4.13
N GLY A 256 18.75 0.56 -4.59
CA GLY A 256 19.30 -0.17 -5.72
C GLY A 256 18.72 0.25 -7.07
N LEU A 257 17.70 1.11 -7.10
CA LEU A 257 17.11 1.61 -8.35
C LEU A 257 18.08 2.53 -9.09
N ASP A 258 18.14 2.41 -10.41
CA ASP A 258 18.74 3.44 -11.27
C ASP A 258 17.72 4.57 -11.46
N PRO A 259 17.89 5.73 -10.80
CA PRO A 259 16.85 6.76 -10.75
C PRO A 259 16.65 7.42 -12.11
N ALA A 260 17.65 7.36 -12.99
CA ALA A 260 17.54 7.89 -14.35
C ALA A 260 16.55 7.08 -15.22
N THR A 261 16.19 5.87 -14.80
CA THR A 261 15.27 4.98 -15.51
C THR A 261 13.86 4.96 -14.92
N VAL A 262 13.67 5.57 -13.74
CA VAL A 262 12.40 5.55 -13.00
C VAL A 262 11.73 6.92 -13.15
N PRO A 263 10.44 6.99 -13.54
CA PRO A 263 9.71 8.25 -13.53
C PRO A 263 9.73 8.88 -12.13
N ASP A 264 10.06 10.17 -12.06
CA ASP A 264 10.23 10.91 -10.79
C ASP A 264 9.03 10.79 -9.83
N LYS A 265 7.82 10.83 -10.42
CA LYS A 265 6.55 10.68 -9.71
C LYS A 265 6.41 9.31 -9.03
N ASP A 266 7.01 8.28 -9.61
CA ASP A 266 6.96 6.90 -9.13
C ASP A 266 8.06 6.66 -8.09
N LEU A 267 9.26 7.20 -8.33
CA LEU A 267 10.33 7.27 -7.34
C LEU A 267 9.85 7.94 -6.05
N THR A 268 9.10 9.04 -6.19
CA THR A 268 8.49 9.77 -5.08
C THR A 268 7.48 8.94 -4.30
N ALA A 269 6.70 8.08 -4.97
CA ALA A 269 5.73 7.22 -4.29
C ALA A 269 6.44 6.27 -3.32
N PHE A 270 7.50 5.59 -3.78
CA PHE A 270 8.29 4.68 -2.95
C PHE A 270 9.11 5.38 -1.86
N ALA A 271 9.64 6.56 -2.15
CA ALA A 271 10.38 7.35 -1.17
C ALA A 271 9.56 7.68 0.08
N ARG A 272 8.23 7.80 -0.04
CA ARG A 272 7.31 8.02 1.09
C ARG A 272 7.16 6.80 1.99
N SER A 273 7.50 5.62 1.50
CA SER A 273 7.51 4.37 2.27
C SER A 273 8.86 4.10 2.96
N VAL A 274 9.88 4.89 2.66
CA VAL A 274 11.21 4.87 3.28
C VAL A 274 11.29 5.96 4.34
N ALA A 275 12.12 5.75 5.37
CA ALA A 275 12.33 6.76 6.41
C ALA A 275 12.94 8.05 5.80
N PRO A 276 12.44 9.25 6.17
CA PRO A 276 12.82 10.49 5.49
C PRO A 276 14.30 10.83 5.63
N ASP A 277 14.95 10.48 6.73
CA ASP A 277 16.39 10.65 6.94
C ASP A 277 17.22 9.76 5.99
N LYS A 278 16.74 8.54 5.72
CA LYS A 278 17.36 7.62 4.76
C LYS A 278 17.20 8.11 3.34
N THR A 279 15.99 8.57 2.98
CA THR A 279 15.73 9.18 1.66
C THR A 279 16.57 10.45 1.48
N ALA A 280 16.70 11.29 2.50
CA ALA A 280 17.54 12.48 2.50
C ALA A 280 19.03 12.17 2.26
N ALA A 281 19.55 11.12 2.92
CA ALA A 281 20.93 10.67 2.73
C ALA A 281 21.17 10.12 1.31
N TRP A 282 20.17 9.46 0.72
CA TRP A 282 20.24 9.00 -0.66
C TRP A 282 20.17 10.17 -1.66
N ILE A 283 19.33 11.17 -1.40
CA ILE A 283 19.29 12.40 -2.21
C ILE A 283 20.65 13.10 -2.22
N GLU A 284 21.32 13.17 -1.07
CA GLU A 284 22.66 13.77 -0.96
C GLU A 284 23.70 13.12 -1.88
N GLN A 285 23.59 11.81 -2.13
CA GLN A 285 24.51 11.07 -3.00
C GLN A 285 24.31 11.40 -4.48
N HIS A 286 23.11 11.83 -4.87
CA HIS A 286 22.73 12.09 -6.26
C HIS A 286 22.48 13.59 -6.53
N ARG A 287 22.71 14.48 -5.55
CA ARG A 287 22.32 15.90 -5.61
C ARG A 287 22.91 16.69 -6.78
N ASP A 288 24.04 16.24 -7.32
CA ASP A 288 24.74 16.89 -8.43
C ASP A 288 24.20 16.42 -9.81
N GLU A 289 23.33 15.42 -9.82
CA GLU A 289 22.70 14.90 -11.04
C GLU A 289 21.60 15.85 -11.54
N THR A 290 21.51 16.01 -12.86
CA THR A 290 20.63 17.02 -13.45
C THR A 290 19.15 16.78 -13.18
N TRP A 291 18.74 15.51 -13.05
CA TRP A 291 17.35 15.14 -12.77
C TRP A 291 16.92 15.49 -11.34
N MET A 292 17.85 15.67 -10.40
CA MET A 292 17.53 16.01 -9.01
C MET A 292 17.06 17.45 -8.80
N LYS A 293 17.46 18.39 -9.67
CA LYS A 293 17.26 19.83 -9.44
C LYS A 293 15.80 20.24 -9.25
N ASN A 294 14.87 19.52 -9.87
CA ASN A 294 13.43 19.77 -9.82
C ASN A 294 12.65 18.47 -9.52
N SER A 295 13.27 17.53 -8.82
CA SER A 295 12.66 16.22 -8.55
C SER A 295 11.62 16.33 -7.42
N GLU A 296 10.44 15.75 -7.64
CA GLU A 296 9.38 15.67 -6.63
C GLU A 296 9.85 14.91 -5.38
N VAL A 297 10.81 13.98 -5.52
CA VAL A 297 11.35 13.25 -4.35
C VAL A 297 12.03 14.20 -3.37
N VAL A 298 12.69 15.24 -3.88
CA VAL A 298 13.41 16.24 -3.08
C VAL A 298 12.41 17.08 -2.29
N SER A 299 11.42 17.65 -2.96
CA SER A 299 10.39 18.48 -2.31
C SER A 299 9.57 17.69 -1.30
N LYS A 300 9.15 16.46 -1.62
CA LYS A 300 8.38 15.63 -0.69
C LYS A 300 9.19 15.16 0.51
N THR A 301 10.47 14.84 0.32
CA THR A 301 11.36 14.50 1.44
C THR A 301 11.53 15.69 2.37
N ALA A 302 11.80 16.89 1.81
CA ALA A 302 11.91 18.13 2.58
C ALA A 302 10.65 18.42 3.39
N LEU A 303 9.48 18.30 2.75
CA LEU A 303 8.17 18.47 3.37
C LEU A 303 7.96 17.50 4.54
N THR A 304 8.21 16.21 4.33
CA THR A 304 8.05 15.17 5.36
C THR A 304 9.01 15.39 6.53
N MET A 305 10.27 15.72 6.25
CA MET A 305 11.23 16.09 7.30
C MET A 305 10.74 17.31 8.07
N ALA A 306 10.28 18.37 7.38
CA ALA A 306 9.88 19.62 8.03
C ALA A 306 8.61 19.48 8.89
N GLN A 307 7.71 18.56 8.53
CA GLN A 307 6.57 18.22 9.39
C GLN A 307 7.02 17.68 10.75
N GLN A 308 8.08 16.87 10.77
CA GLN A 308 8.66 16.26 11.97
C GLN A 308 9.56 17.26 12.72
N ASP A 309 10.60 17.75 12.05
CA ASP A 309 11.58 18.71 12.56
C ASP A 309 11.89 19.75 11.48
N PRO A 310 11.21 20.92 11.51
CA PRO A 310 11.42 21.99 10.54
C PRO A 310 12.87 22.49 10.46
N GLN A 311 13.55 22.55 11.61
CA GLN A 311 14.91 23.07 11.68
C GLN A 311 15.89 22.09 11.03
N ALA A 312 15.78 20.79 11.33
CA ALA A 312 16.61 19.76 10.69
C ALA A 312 16.38 19.71 9.17
N ALA A 313 15.14 19.88 8.71
CA ALA A 313 14.80 19.92 7.29
C ALA A 313 15.46 21.10 6.56
N VAL A 314 15.42 22.30 7.13
CA VAL A 314 16.09 23.48 6.52
C VAL A 314 17.61 23.33 6.56
N GLN A 315 18.18 22.78 7.64
CA GLN A 315 19.62 22.50 7.71
C GLN A 315 20.05 21.52 6.62
N TRP A 316 19.26 20.47 6.38
CA TRP A 316 19.49 19.54 5.28
C TRP A 316 19.37 20.24 3.92
N ALA A 317 18.34 21.06 3.70
CA ALA A 317 18.18 21.81 2.46
C ALA A 317 19.35 22.78 2.17
N VAL A 318 19.86 23.48 3.18
CA VAL A 318 21.07 24.32 3.07
C VAL A 318 22.29 23.49 2.70
N LYS A 319 22.46 22.31 3.31
CA LYS A 319 23.57 21.40 3.04
C LYS A 319 23.52 20.84 1.61
N THR A 320 22.34 20.53 1.10
CA THR A 320 22.20 19.99 -0.27
C THR A 320 22.27 21.08 -1.33
N GLY A 321 21.85 22.31 -1.02
CA GLY A 321 21.76 23.40 -1.99
C GLY A 321 20.65 23.20 -3.02
N LEU A 322 19.71 22.29 -2.76
CA LEU A 322 18.58 22.01 -3.65
C LEU A 322 17.46 23.03 -3.37
N GLY A 323 17.15 23.86 -4.36
CA GLY A 323 16.16 24.95 -4.24
C GLY A 323 14.78 24.46 -3.78
N ASP A 324 14.28 23.39 -4.38
CA ASP A 324 12.99 22.79 -3.98
C ASP A 324 13.00 22.30 -2.53
N ALA A 325 14.08 21.66 -2.07
CA ALA A 325 14.19 21.28 -0.66
C ALA A 325 14.09 22.49 0.25
N MET A 326 14.75 23.59 -0.12
CA MET A 326 14.74 24.83 0.63
C MET A 326 13.34 25.43 0.71
N HIS A 327 12.70 25.56 -0.45
CA HIS A 327 11.37 26.13 -0.58
C HIS A 327 10.38 25.39 0.32
N PHE A 328 10.29 24.07 0.19
CA PHE A 328 9.32 23.27 0.93
C PHE A 328 9.64 23.17 2.43
N ALA A 329 10.91 23.11 2.82
CA ALA A 329 11.28 23.06 4.23
C ALA A 329 10.96 24.37 4.96
N VAL A 330 11.34 25.52 4.38
CA VAL A 330 11.07 26.84 4.98
C VAL A 330 9.57 27.15 4.97
N TYR A 331 8.88 26.89 3.85
CA TYR A 331 7.44 27.11 3.75
C TYR A 331 6.67 26.32 4.83
N THR A 332 7.00 25.04 5.00
CA THR A 332 6.37 24.18 6.02
C THR A 332 6.68 24.65 7.43
N TRP A 333 7.90 25.15 7.68
CA TRP A 333 8.23 25.77 8.96
C TRP A 333 7.39 27.02 9.21
N CYS A 334 7.25 27.91 8.22
CA CYS A 334 6.42 29.11 8.32
C CYS A 334 4.93 28.79 8.58
N GLU A 335 4.40 27.68 8.06
CA GLU A 335 3.05 27.21 8.39
C GLU A 335 2.93 26.76 9.86
N LYS A 336 3.96 26.10 10.40
CA LYS A 336 3.96 25.54 11.77
C LYS A 336 4.28 26.58 12.84
N ASP A 337 5.30 27.39 12.60
CA ASP A 337 5.79 28.44 13.51
C ASP A 337 6.54 29.52 12.71
N MET A 338 5.79 30.53 12.29
CA MET A 338 6.30 31.67 11.52
C MET A 338 7.43 32.42 12.26
N GLY A 339 7.30 32.61 13.58
CA GLY A 339 8.25 33.39 14.37
C GLY A 339 9.60 32.69 14.50
N ALA A 340 9.59 31.37 14.76
CA ALA A 340 10.79 30.57 14.79
C ALA A 340 11.46 30.49 13.40
N ALA A 341 10.68 30.26 12.34
CA ALA A 341 11.19 30.19 10.97
C ALA A 341 11.87 31.49 10.55
N SER A 342 11.20 32.64 10.73
CA SER A 342 11.71 33.93 10.31
C SER A 342 12.96 34.36 11.09
N THR A 343 12.98 34.13 12.42
CA THR A 343 14.16 34.37 13.27
C THR A 343 15.34 33.51 12.84
N TRP A 344 15.08 32.24 12.52
CA TRP A 344 16.14 31.34 12.05
C TRP A 344 16.68 31.79 10.70
N VAL A 345 15.81 32.15 9.75
CA VAL A 345 16.21 32.64 8.42
C VAL A 345 17.02 33.92 8.52
N GLU A 346 16.60 34.90 9.33
CA GLU A 346 17.37 36.15 9.55
C GLU A 346 18.80 35.86 10.03
N LYS A 347 18.95 34.93 10.98
CA LYS A 347 20.25 34.59 11.56
C LYS A 347 21.17 33.83 10.60
N ASN A 348 20.62 33.07 9.65
CA ASN A 348 21.38 32.12 8.84
C ASN A 348 21.43 32.46 7.34
N ALA A 349 20.58 33.35 6.83
CA ALA A 349 20.48 33.64 5.40
C ALA A 349 21.80 34.16 4.80
N SER A 350 22.56 34.97 5.55
CA SER A 350 23.87 35.48 5.08
C SER A 350 24.97 34.41 5.05
N LEU A 351 24.77 33.26 5.72
CA LEU A 351 25.76 32.20 5.87
C LEU A 351 25.55 31.02 4.92
N SER A 352 24.39 30.94 4.27
CA SER A 352 23.96 29.74 3.53
C SER A 352 23.90 29.96 2.02
N ASN A 353 24.31 28.93 1.26
CA ASN A 353 23.90 28.79 -0.13
C ASN A 353 22.36 28.72 -0.18
N GLY A 354 21.72 29.65 -0.90
CA GLY A 354 20.25 29.75 -0.94
C GLY A 354 19.63 30.67 0.12
N GLY A 355 20.41 31.50 0.82
CA GLY A 355 19.88 32.47 1.79
C GLY A 355 18.73 33.35 1.27
N LEU A 356 18.84 33.79 0.03
CA LEU A 356 17.81 34.60 -0.64
C LEU A 356 16.54 33.82 -0.95
N GLU A 357 16.67 32.52 -1.26
CA GLU A 357 15.54 31.62 -1.48
C GLU A 357 14.75 31.47 -0.19
N MET A 358 15.43 31.29 0.96
CA MET A 358 14.75 31.21 2.25
C MET A 358 14.00 32.49 2.59
N VAL A 359 14.65 33.62 2.35
CA VAL A 359 14.07 34.95 2.58
C VAL A 359 12.88 35.18 1.65
N SER A 360 12.97 34.79 0.38
CA SER A 360 11.85 34.91 -0.57
C SER A 360 10.65 34.09 -0.13
N VAL A 361 10.85 32.88 0.40
CA VAL A 361 9.78 32.01 0.90
C VAL A 361 9.11 32.63 2.13
N VAL A 362 9.88 33.10 3.11
CA VAL A 362 9.36 33.80 4.30
C VAL A 362 8.54 35.02 3.89
N MET A 363 9.07 35.83 2.97
CA MET A 363 8.41 37.03 2.46
C MET A 363 7.12 36.72 1.71
N ALA A 364 7.16 35.76 0.78
CA ALA A 364 5.98 35.35 0.02
C ALA A 364 4.87 34.86 0.95
N HIS A 365 5.24 34.11 1.99
CA HIS A 365 4.30 33.59 2.98
C HIS A 365 3.68 34.69 3.84
N LEU A 366 4.49 35.59 4.39
CA LEU A 366 4.01 36.76 5.14
C LEU A 366 3.12 37.62 4.27
N ASN A 367 3.55 37.94 3.04
CA ASN A 367 2.82 38.80 2.13
C ASN A 367 1.46 38.19 1.73
N HIS A 368 1.38 36.86 1.62
CA HIS A 368 0.13 36.18 1.36
C HIS A 368 -0.85 36.24 2.55
N LYS A 369 -0.35 36.07 3.80
CA LYS A 369 -1.19 36.08 5.01
C LYS A 369 -1.54 37.48 5.50
N ASP A 370 -0.55 38.37 5.53
CA ASP A 370 -0.65 39.77 5.92
C ASP A 370 0.52 40.60 5.34
N PRO A 371 0.28 41.38 4.26
CA PRO A 371 1.27 42.28 3.68
C PRO A 371 1.87 43.30 4.67
N ALA A 372 1.15 43.70 5.72
CA ALA A 372 1.70 44.60 6.73
C ALA A 372 2.79 43.91 7.56
N SER A 373 2.51 42.69 8.04
CA SER A 373 3.50 41.84 8.72
C SER A 373 4.76 41.58 7.87
N ALA A 374 4.61 41.43 6.54
CA ALA A 374 5.77 41.29 5.65
C ALA A 374 6.69 42.52 5.67
N ARG A 375 6.12 43.73 5.64
CA ARG A 375 6.88 44.99 5.72
C ARG A 375 7.50 45.20 7.10
N GLU A 376 6.75 44.87 8.16
CA GLU A 376 7.24 44.97 9.53
C GLU A 376 8.42 44.02 9.75
N TRP A 377 8.31 42.76 9.31
CA TRP A 377 9.42 41.81 9.37
C TRP A 377 10.62 42.28 8.57
N ALA A 378 10.42 42.72 7.32
CA ALA A 378 11.50 43.24 6.49
C ALA A 378 12.24 44.42 7.17
N ALA A 379 11.50 45.37 7.76
CA ALA A 379 12.08 46.49 8.49
C ALA A 379 12.81 46.07 9.78
N GLY A 380 12.42 44.94 10.38
CA GLY A 380 13.00 44.38 11.60
C GLY A 380 14.30 43.61 11.41
N ILE A 381 14.71 43.31 10.16
CA ILE A 381 15.94 42.56 9.87
C ILE A 381 17.16 43.38 10.33
N SER A 382 17.97 42.75 11.19
CA SER A 382 19.15 43.36 11.80
C SER A 382 20.32 43.50 10.82
N ASP A 383 20.48 42.55 9.90
CA ASP A 383 21.49 42.56 8.84
C ASP A 383 21.09 43.58 7.75
N GLU A 384 21.77 44.72 7.70
CA GLU A 384 21.44 45.82 6.80
C GLU A 384 21.49 45.43 5.30
N PRO A 385 22.54 44.76 4.79
CA PRO A 385 22.55 44.27 3.42
C PRO A 385 21.37 43.33 3.09
N LEU A 386 21.00 42.44 4.01
CA LEU A 386 19.85 41.56 3.82
C LEU A 386 18.54 42.36 3.84
N ARG A 387 18.37 43.27 4.80
CA ARG A 387 17.19 44.15 4.93
C ARG A 387 16.94 44.94 3.65
N ASP A 388 17.96 45.57 3.10
CA ASP A 388 17.85 46.37 1.88
C ASP A 388 17.39 45.51 0.70
N ARG A 389 17.87 44.27 0.62
CA ARG A 389 17.47 43.32 -0.41
C ARG A 389 16.06 42.80 -0.22
N VAL A 390 15.62 42.56 1.01
CA VAL A 390 14.22 42.21 1.30
C VAL A 390 13.30 43.38 0.94
N ALA A 391 13.72 44.61 1.24
CA ALA A 391 12.97 45.81 0.89
C ALA A 391 12.86 45.99 -0.63
N SER A 392 13.88 45.64 -1.42
CA SER A 392 13.77 45.69 -2.89
C SER A 392 12.74 44.69 -3.41
N MET A 393 12.71 43.47 -2.86
CA MET A 393 11.74 42.43 -3.25
C MET A 393 10.27 42.80 -2.96
N LEU A 394 10.01 43.69 -1.99
CA LEU A 394 8.66 44.19 -1.69
C LEU A 394 8.14 45.21 -2.70
N ASN A 395 9.04 45.81 -3.49
CA ASN A 395 8.71 46.87 -4.45
C ASN A 395 8.67 46.38 -5.91
N GLU A 396 9.07 45.12 -6.15
CA GLU A 396 8.90 44.39 -7.40
C GLU A 396 7.50 43.76 -7.47
#